data_AF-A0A7Z0QJ76-F1
#
_entry.id   AF-A0A7Z0QJ76-F1
#
_cell.length_a   1.000
_cell.length_b   1.000
_cell.length_c   1.000
_cell.angle_alpha   90.00
_cell.angle_beta   90.00
_cell.angle_gamma   90.00
#
_symmetry.space_group_name_H-M   'P 1'
#
loop_
_entity.id
_entity.type
_entity.pdbx_description
1 polymer ?
#
loop_
_entity_poly.entity_id
_entity_poly.type
_entity_poly.pdbx_seq_one_letter_code
_entity_poly.pdbx_strand_id
1 'polypeptide(L)'
;MAGTVLNTLVPNNFISAYAFKMHVTCIFRAVSMIRQCDSWPLLETADAVIDGVGGTFAAAKISGRPAQQVSNWRRTGTLAPGTFLNFQRALAERQLRARPSLWRIDEPANGAE
;
A
#
# COMPACT_ATOMS: atom_id res chain seq x y z
N MET A 1 -61.12 12.78 -21.21
CA MET A 1 -60.71 12.47 -19.83
C MET A 1 -59.33 11.85 -19.91
N ALA A 2 -58.35 12.54 -19.32
CA ALA A 2 -56.92 12.33 -19.50
C ALA A 2 -56.39 11.16 -18.67
N GLY A 3 -55.41 10.43 -19.20
CA GLY A 3 -54.65 9.46 -18.41
C GLY A 3 -53.91 8.42 -19.25
N THR A 4 -53.18 8.82 -20.29
CA THR A 4 -52.28 7.91 -21.00
C THR A 4 -50.85 8.45 -20.89
N VAL A 5 -49.92 7.52 -20.60
CA VAL A 5 -48.46 7.61 -20.79
C VAL A 5 -47.67 8.44 -19.78
N LEU A 6 -47.29 7.82 -18.66
CA LEU A 6 -46.03 8.13 -17.94
C LEU A 6 -45.23 6.84 -17.76
N ASN A 7 -44.96 6.17 -18.88
CA ASN A 7 -43.84 5.24 -18.96
C ASN A 7 -42.89 5.82 -20.02
N THR A 8 -41.58 5.78 -19.76
CA THR A 8 -40.45 6.39 -20.51
C THR A 8 -40.20 7.87 -20.15
N LEU A 9 -39.03 8.32 -19.65
CA LEU A 9 -37.71 8.30 -20.27
C LEU A 9 -36.60 8.63 -19.24
N VAL A 10 -36.21 7.69 -18.38
CA VAL A 10 -34.78 7.55 -18.08
C VAL A 10 -34.41 6.25 -18.77
N PRO A 11 -33.66 6.28 -19.89
CA PRO A 11 -33.26 5.04 -20.51
C PRO A 11 -32.54 4.20 -19.45
N ASN A 12 -32.90 2.93 -19.28
CA ASN A 12 -32.15 1.98 -18.43
C ASN A 12 -30.63 2.02 -18.77
N ASN A 13 -30.33 2.44 -20.00
CA ASN A 13 -29.03 2.69 -20.58
C ASN A 13 -28.24 3.81 -19.86
N PHE A 14 -28.90 4.82 -19.28
CA PHE A 14 -28.24 5.89 -18.51
C PHE A 14 -27.70 5.37 -17.17
N ILE A 15 -28.54 4.65 -16.41
CA ILE A 15 -28.11 4.04 -15.13
C ILE A 15 -27.02 2.99 -15.38
N SER A 16 -27.18 2.17 -16.44
CA SER A 16 -26.18 1.19 -16.87
C SER A 16 -24.86 1.82 -17.34
N ALA A 17 -24.92 2.91 -18.12
CA ALA A 17 -23.73 3.63 -18.58
C ALA A 17 -22.97 4.32 -17.44
N TYR A 18 -23.67 4.91 -16.46
CA TYR A 18 -23.02 5.46 -15.27
C TYR A 18 -22.42 4.38 -14.39
N ALA A 19 -23.13 3.28 -14.16
CA ALA A 19 -22.59 2.14 -13.42
C ALA A 19 -21.33 1.58 -14.08
N PHE A 20 -21.34 1.40 -15.41
CA PHE A 20 -20.18 0.95 -16.17
C PHE A 20 -19.01 1.96 -16.09
N LYS A 21 -19.29 3.26 -16.27
CA LYS A 21 -18.28 4.33 -16.18
C LYS A 21 -17.66 4.41 -14.79
N MET A 22 -18.46 4.23 -13.72
CA MET A 22 -17.98 4.16 -12.34
C MET A 22 -17.10 2.92 -12.11
N HIS A 23 -17.51 1.74 -12.58
CA HIS A 23 -16.71 0.51 -12.43
C HIS A 23 -15.36 0.62 -13.17
N VAL A 24 -15.37 1.08 -14.41
CA VAL A 24 -14.13 1.26 -15.20
C VAL A 24 -13.21 2.28 -14.54
N THR A 25 -13.75 3.39 -14.01
CA THR A 25 -12.94 4.41 -13.31
C THR A 25 -12.36 3.87 -12.00
N CYS A 26 -13.12 3.09 -11.22
CA CYS A 26 -12.64 2.44 -9.99
C CYS A 26 -11.53 1.42 -10.28
N ILE A 27 -11.71 0.57 -11.30
CA ILE A 27 -10.71 -0.41 -11.72
C ILE A 27 -9.46 0.32 -12.22
N PHE A 28 -9.61 1.33 -13.08
CA PHE A 28 -8.49 2.11 -13.58
C PHE A 28 -7.73 2.80 -12.46
N ARG A 29 -8.42 3.42 -11.49
CA ARG A 29 -7.79 4.02 -10.31
C ARG A 29 -7.04 2.98 -9.47
N ALA A 30 -7.64 1.82 -9.22
CA ALA A 30 -6.99 0.75 -8.47
C ALA A 30 -5.72 0.23 -9.17
N VAL A 31 -5.79 -0.02 -10.48
CA VAL A 31 -4.64 -0.46 -11.29
C VAL A 31 -3.57 0.63 -11.39
N SER A 32 -3.96 1.90 -11.50
CA SER A 32 -3.03 3.05 -11.49
C SER A 32 -2.27 3.12 -10.16
N MET A 33 -2.97 2.89 -9.05
CA MET A 33 -2.40 2.94 -7.70
C MET A 33 -1.41 1.78 -7.47
N ILE A 34 -1.69 0.60 -8.01
CA ILE A 34 -0.76 -0.55 -7.99
C ILE A 34 0.48 -0.27 -8.83
N ARG A 35 0.33 0.28 -10.05
CA ARG A 35 1.48 0.64 -10.91
C ARG A 35 2.39 1.71 -10.30
N GLN A 36 1.83 2.64 -9.52
CA GLN A 36 2.63 3.65 -8.82
C GLN A 36 3.57 3.01 -7.78
N CYS A 37 3.16 1.90 -7.15
CA CYS A 37 3.92 1.22 -6.12
C CYS A 37 5.24 0.61 -6.66
N ASP A 38 5.28 0.18 -7.92
CA ASP A 38 6.53 -0.33 -8.54
C ASP A 38 7.55 0.76 -8.88
N SER A 39 7.13 2.03 -8.92
CA SER A 39 8.02 3.17 -9.15
C SER A 39 8.64 3.75 -7.87
N TRP A 40 8.24 3.27 -6.70
CA TRP A 40 8.75 3.78 -5.43
C TRP A 40 10.20 3.34 -5.17
N PRO A 41 11.06 4.21 -4.63
CA PRO A 41 12.43 3.85 -4.33
C PRO A 41 12.48 2.73 -3.28
N LEU A 42 13.31 1.72 -3.58
CA LEU A 42 13.50 0.54 -2.76
C LEU A 42 14.63 0.77 -1.76
N LEU A 43 14.31 0.68 -0.47
CA LEU A 43 15.26 0.76 0.62
C LEU A 43 15.87 -0.62 0.89
N GLU A 44 17.18 -0.72 0.73
CA GLU A 44 17.91 -1.98 0.83
C GLU A 44 18.58 -2.20 2.20
N THR A 45 18.59 -1.19 3.07
CA THR A 45 19.26 -1.25 4.38
C THR A 45 18.29 -0.93 5.51
N ALA A 46 18.51 -1.56 6.67
CA ALA A 46 17.71 -1.27 7.87
C ALA A 46 17.82 0.19 8.30
N ASP A 47 18.99 0.81 8.12
CA ASP A 47 19.21 2.22 8.46
C ASP A 47 18.36 3.14 7.57
N ALA A 48 18.38 2.92 6.25
CA ALA A 48 17.56 3.67 5.30
C ALA A 48 16.06 3.47 5.54
N VAL A 49 15.63 2.27 5.96
CA VAL A 49 14.24 2.02 6.37
C VAL A 49 13.87 2.86 7.60
N ILE A 50 14.74 2.89 8.61
CA ILE A 50 14.48 3.62 9.85
C ILE A 50 14.47 5.13 9.58
N ASP A 51 15.38 5.63 8.76
CA ASP A 51 15.39 7.03 8.36
C ASP A 51 14.18 7.39 7.49
N GLY A 52 13.81 6.50 6.57
CA GLY A 52 12.65 6.64 5.70
C GLY A 52 11.32 6.74 6.46
N VAL A 53 11.19 6.09 7.61
CA VAL A 53 10.00 6.24 8.47
C VAL A 53 10.03 7.46 9.40
N GLY A 54 11.06 8.30 9.31
CA GLY A 54 11.22 9.51 10.14
C GLY A 54 12.17 9.33 11.34
N GLY A 55 13.07 8.36 11.29
CA GLY A 55 14.13 8.14 12.27
C GLY A 55 13.77 7.20 13.42
N THR A 56 14.72 7.05 14.36
CA THR A 56 14.68 6.01 15.41
C THR A 56 13.47 6.13 16.34
N PHE A 57 13.05 7.35 16.70
CA PHE A 57 11.89 7.56 17.58
C PHE A 57 10.56 7.28 16.88
N ALA A 58 10.44 7.66 15.59
CA ALA A 58 9.27 7.33 14.80
C ALA A 58 9.14 5.82 14.58
N ALA A 59 10.25 5.17 14.24
CA ALA A 59 10.34 3.71 14.13
C ALA A 59 9.98 2.99 15.44
N ALA A 60 10.43 3.50 16.59
CA ALA A 60 10.08 2.96 17.91
C ALA A 60 8.56 3.06 18.16
N LYS A 61 7.96 4.21 17.84
CA LYS A 61 6.51 4.42 17.96
C LYS A 61 5.69 3.50 17.04
N ILE A 62 6.09 3.37 15.78
CA ILE A 62 5.42 2.52 14.78
C ILE A 62 5.51 1.04 15.14
N SER A 63 6.67 0.61 15.65
CA SER A 63 6.91 -0.79 16.01
C SER A 63 6.39 -1.18 17.39
N GLY A 64 6.06 -0.21 18.25
CA GLY A 64 5.75 -0.44 19.66
C GLY A 64 6.95 -0.98 20.45
N ARG A 65 8.17 -0.73 19.97
CA ARG A 65 9.42 -1.24 20.56
C ARG A 65 10.27 -0.12 21.14
N PRO A 66 11.09 -0.39 22.16
CA PRO A 66 11.97 0.62 22.73
C PRO A 66 13.00 1.10 21.70
N ALA A 67 13.36 2.40 21.76
CA ALA A 67 14.34 3.02 20.86
C ALA A 67 15.72 2.34 20.86
N GLN A 68 16.10 1.72 21.99
CA GLN A 68 17.31 0.91 22.08
C GLN A 68 17.24 -0.33 21.17
N GLN A 69 16.08 -0.98 21.06
CA GLN A 69 15.92 -2.13 20.16
C GLN A 69 16.00 -1.68 18.69
N VAL A 70 15.48 -0.51 18.36
CA VAL A 70 15.62 0.08 17.02
C VAL A 70 17.08 0.42 16.71
N SER A 71 17.81 0.95 17.69
CA SER A 71 19.26 1.22 17.54
C SER A 71 20.05 -0.08 17.35
N ASN A 72 19.65 -1.16 18.03
CA ASN A 72 20.21 -2.48 17.79
C ASN A 72 19.93 -2.97 16.37
N TRP A 73 18.73 -2.74 15.82
CA TRP A 73 18.41 -3.10 14.43
C TRP A 73 19.27 -2.35 13.41
N ARG A 74 19.57 -1.06 13.64
CA ARG A 74 20.54 -0.31 12.82
C ARG A 74 21.90 -1.00 12.82
N ARG A 75 22.39 -1.36 14.00
CA ARG A 75 23.70 -2.03 14.16
C ARG A 75 23.74 -3.42 13.54
N THR A 76 22.66 -4.20 13.64
CA THR A 76 22.61 -5.56 13.10
C THR A 76 22.21 -5.62 11.63
N GLY A 77 21.73 -4.52 11.05
CA GLY A 77 21.23 -4.47 9.68
C GLY A 77 19.97 -5.29 9.45
N THR A 78 19.22 -5.63 10.50
CA THR A 78 18.06 -6.52 10.43
C THR A 78 16.95 -6.06 11.36
N LEU A 79 15.72 -6.09 10.87
CA LEU A 79 14.51 -5.66 11.55
C LEU A 79 13.74 -6.85 12.12
N ALA A 80 12.93 -6.61 13.15
CA ALA A 80 12.15 -7.68 13.78
C ALA A 80 10.95 -8.08 12.90
N PRO A 81 10.76 -9.37 12.55
CA PRO A 81 9.74 -9.83 11.59
C PRO A 81 8.33 -9.32 11.87
N GLY A 82 7.90 -9.33 13.13
CA GLY A 82 6.57 -8.86 13.55
C GLY A 82 6.30 -7.36 13.35
N THR A 83 7.29 -6.59 12.90
CA THR A 83 7.14 -5.16 12.61
C THR A 83 6.92 -4.88 11.12
N PHE A 84 7.05 -5.89 10.26
CA PHE A 84 7.02 -5.75 8.80
C PHE A 84 5.80 -4.98 8.29
N LEU A 85 4.59 -5.39 8.68
CA LEU A 85 3.36 -4.75 8.21
C LEU A 85 3.23 -3.29 8.66
N ASN A 86 3.64 -2.98 9.89
CA ASN A 86 3.58 -1.62 10.43
C ASN A 86 4.56 -0.69 9.69
N PHE A 87 5.77 -1.18 9.41
CA PHE A 87 6.74 -0.43 8.62
C PHE A 87 6.33 -0.30 7.16
N GLN A 88 5.83 -1.36 6.52
CA GLN A 88 5.34 -1.29 5.15
C GLN A 88 4.24 -0.25 4.99
N ARG A 89 3.28 -0.21 5.93
CA ARG A 89 2.24 0.82 5.93
C ARG A 89 2.84 2.23 6.06
N ALA A 90 3.73 2.45 7.02
CA ALA A 90 4.36 3.75 7.25
C ALA A 90 5.29 4.20 6.11
N LEU A 91 5.87 3.26 5.36
CA LEU A 91 6.68 3.52 4.17
C LEU A 91 5.77 3.80 2.96
N ALA A 92 4.66 3.07 2.80
CA ALA A 92 3.71 3.28 1.72
C ALA A 92 3.05 4.67 1.79
N GLU A 93 2.76 5.15 3.00
CA GLU A 93 2.29 6.54 3.22
C GLU A 93 3.29 7.60 2.73
N ARG A 94 4.57 7.23 2.64
CA ARG A 94 5.67 8.08 2.16
C ARG A 94 6.14 7.71 0.76
N GLN A 95 5.44 6.82 0.06
CA GLN A 95 5.80 6.34 -1.27
C GLN A 95 7.20 5.70 -1.31
N LEU A 96 7.55 4.97 -0.24
CA LEU A 96 8.81 4.23 -0.11
C LEU A 96 8.53 2.73 -0.04
N ARG A 97 9.50 1.90 -0.46
CA ARG A 97 9.45 0.44 -0.33
C ARG A 97 10.66 -0.07 0.42
N ALA A 98 10.54 -1.24 1.03
CA ALA A 98 11.66 -1.91 1.67
C ALA A 98 11.64 -3.41 1.35
N ARG A 99 12.81 -4.01 1.26
CA ARG A 99 12.94 -5.45 0.95
C ARG A 99 12.47 -6.30 2.13
N PRO A 100 11.59 -7.30 1.92
CA PRO A 100 11.15 -8.22 2.99
C PRO A 100 12.30 -8.99 3.64
N SER A 101 13.39 -9.21 2.90
CA SER A 101 14.62 -9.84 3.41
C SER A 101 15.22 -9.12 4.61
N LEU A 102 15.00 -7.81 4.77
CA LEU A 102 15.42 -7.04 5.94
C LEU A 102 14.72 -7.47 7.23
N TRP A 103 13.56 -8.11 7.11
CA TRP A 103 12.79 -8.67 8.22
C TRP A 103 13.02 -10.18 8.40
N ARG A 104 14.01 -10.76 7.70
CA ARG A 104 14.23 -12.22 7.63
C ARG A 104 12.97 -12.98 7.19
N ILE A 105 12.17 -12.34 6.34
CA ILE A 105 11.01 -12.97 5.71
C ILE A 105 11.47 -13.42 4.34
N ASP A 106 11.39 -14.72 4.08
CA ASP A 106 11.57 -15.26 2.74
C ASP A 106 10.48 -14.69 1.84
N GLU A 107 10.90 -14.01 0.79
CA GLU A 107 9.97 -13.58 -0.25
C GLU A 107 9.50 -14.85 -0.96
N PRO A 108 8.18 -15.12 -1.04
CA PRO A 108 7.71 -16.29 -1.78
C PRO A 108 8.27 -16.16 -3.19
N ALA A 109 9.08 -17.13 -3.61
CA ALA A 109 9.46 -17.25 -5.00
C ALA A 109 8.14 -17.32 -5.77
N ASN A 110 7.81 -16.27 -6.51
CA ASN A 110 6.68 -16.29 -7.43
C ASN A 110 6.91 -17.54 -8.28
N GLY A 111 6.08 -18.56 -8.09
CA GLY A 111 6.07 -19.76 -8.92
C GLY A 111 5.75 -19.35 -10.34
N ALA A 112 6.80 -18.99 -11.07
CA ALA A 112 6.82 -18.87 -12.51
C ALA A 112 7.43 -20.18 -13.02
N GLU A 113 6.61 -21.21 -13.02
CA GLU A 113 6.80 -22.44 -13.78
C GLU A 113 5.53 -22.70 -14.62
#